data_AF-A0A2T5H1V8-F1
#
_entry.id   AF-A0A2T5H1V8-F1
#
_cell.length_a   1.000
_cell.length_b   1.000
_cell.length_c   1.000
_cell.angle_alpha   90.00
_cell.angle_beta   90.00
_cell.angle_gamma   90.00
#
_symmetry.space_group_name_H-M   'P 1'
#
loop_
_entity.id
_entity.type
_entity.pdbx_description
1 polymer ?
#
loop_
_entity_poly.entity_id
_entity_poly.type
_entity_poly.pdbx_seq_one_letter_code
_entity_poly.pdbx_strand_id
1 'polypeptide(L)'
;MNERGILVLGWVATVTAIVMYLSYIDQIMLNLAGQKGSVVQPFATMVNCALWVGYGFLKDKRDWPIVVANFPGVVFGAVALVTAL
;
A
#
# COMPACT_ATOMS: atom_id res chain seq x y z
N MET A 1 18.84 8.63 -19.91
CA MET A 1 18.44 7.28 -19.46
C MET A 1 17.64 6.62 -20.58
N ASN A 2 17.90 5.35 -20.90
CA ASN A 2 17.19 4.64 -21.97
C ASN A 2 15.72 4.38 -21.55
N GLU A 3 14.74 4.59 -22.43
CA GLU A 3 13.30 4.41 -22.15
C GLU A 3 12.99 3.01 -21.61
N ARG A 4 13.66 1.98 -22.14
CA ARG A 4 13.51 0.61 -21.63
C ARG A 4 13.93 0.46 -20.18
N GLY A 5 14.97 1.19 -19.75
CA GLY A 5 15.43 1.17 -18.36
C GLY A 5 14.42 1.80 -17.41
N ILE A 6 13.75 2.88 -17.83
CA ILE A 6 12.69 3.54 -17.05
C ILE A 6 11.49 2.61 -16.91
N LEU A 7 11.10 1.90 -17.97
CA LEU A 7 10.00 0.93 -17.94
C LEU A 7 10.28 -0.23 -16.99
N VAL A 8 11.49 -0.83 -17.05
CA VAL A 8 11.87 -1.93 -16.15
C VAL A 8 11.89 -1.45 -14.69
N LEU A 9 12.46 -0.27 -14.42
CA LEU A 9 12.47 0.32 -13.09
C LEU A 9 11.05 0.51 -12.55
N GLY A 10 10.12 1.01 -13.37
CA GLY A 10 8.72 1.20 -12.99
C GLY A 10 8.01 -0.10 -12.61
N TRP A 11 8.25 -1.19 -13.36
CA TRP A 11 7.73 -2.51 -13.02
C TRP A 11 8.28 -3.05 -11.71
N VAL A 12 9.60 -2.95 -11.50
CA VAL A 12 10.24 -3.37 -10.25
C VAL A 12 9.70 -2.57 -9.07
N ALA A 13 9.58 -1.24 -9.21
CA ALA A 13 9.02 -0.38 -8.17
C ALA A 13 7.57 -0.77 -7.82
N THR A 14 6.77 -1.11 -8.83
CA THR A 14 5.37 -1.53 -8.64
C THR A 14 5.29 -2.86 -7.86
N VAL A 15 6.08 -3.86 -8.25
CA VAL A 15 6.13 -5.15 -7.55
C VAL A 15 6.58 -4.96 -6.10
N THR A 16 7.64 -4.18 -5.88
CA THR A 16 8.12 -3.88 -4.52
C THR A 16 7.09 -3.14 -3.68
N ALA A 17 6.32 -2.21 -4.27
CA ALA A 17 5.23 -1.53 -3.57
C ALA A 17 4.14 -2.52 -3.13
N ILE A 18 3.76 -3.46 -3.99
CA ILE A 18 2.79 -4.51 -3.64
C ILE A 18 3.33 -5.39 -2.50
N VAL A 19 4.59 -5.83 -2.58
CA VAL A 19 5.23 -6.63 -1.52
C VAL A 19 5.28 -5.87 -0.20
N MET A 20 5.57 -4.57 -0.24
CA MET A 20 5.55 -3.72 0.95
C MET A 20 4.17 -3.68 1.61
N TYR A 21 3.07 -3.68 0.84
CA TYR A 21 1.73 -3.75 1.42
C TYR A 21 1.38 -5.15 1.93
N LEU A 22 1.90 -6.21 1.29
CA LEU A 22 1.71 -7.58 1.76
C LEU A 22 2.45 -7.87 3.08
N SER A 23 3.52 -7.15 3.42
CA SER A 23 4.19 -7.32 4.73
C SER A 23 3.29 -6.97 5.92
N TYR A 24 2.20 -6.21 5.71
CA TYR A 24 1.18 -6.01 6.73
C TYR A 24 0.45 -7.31 7.09
N ILE A 25 0.48 -8.36 6.25
CA ILE A 25 -0.04 -9.68 6.61
C ILE A 25 0.74 -10.24 7.81
N ASP A 26 2.06 -10.13 7.81
CA ASP A 26 2.89 -10.56 8.95
C ASP A 26 2.54 -9.75 10.20
N GLN A 27 2.36 -8.44 10.06
CA GLN A 27 1.95 -7.58 11.18
C GLN A 27 0.57 -7.98 11.73
N ILE A 28 -0.39 -8.29 10.85
CA ILE A 28 -1.73 -8.78 11.23
C ILE A 28 -1.62 -10.10 12.00
N MET A 29 -0.80 -11.04 11.52
CA MET A 29 -0.58 -12.32 12.20
C MET A 29 0.01 -12.13 13.60
N LEU A 30 1.00 -11.25 13.74
CA LEU A 30 1.61 -10.93 15.04
C LEU A 30 0.61 -10.27 16.00
N ASN A 31 -0.17 -9.30 15.50
CA ASN A 31 -1.23 -8.65 16.27
C ASN A 31 -2.23 -9.68 16.83
N LEU A 32 -2.69 -10.61 15.98
CA LEU A 32 -3.63 -11.67 16.37
C LEU A 32 -3.00 -12.70 17.32
N ALA A 33 -1.68 -12.91 17.24
CA ALA A 33 -0.92 -13.72 18.20
C ALA A 33 -0.68 -13.01 19.56
N GLY A 34 -1.22 -11.80 19.75
CA GLY A 34 -1.08 -11.01 20.97
C GLY A 34 0.17 -10.13 21.02
N GLN A 35 1.01 -10.15 19.98
CA GLN A 35 2.17 -9.26 19.83
C GLN A 35 1.77 -8.03 19.00
N LYS A 36 1.04 -7.11 19.64
CA LYS A 36 0.56 -5.89 18.98
C LYS A 36 1.73 -5.04 18.48
N GLY A 37 1.76 -4.79 17.17
CA GLY A 37 2.69 -3.88 16.52
C GLY A 37 2.29 -2.40 16.66
N SER A 38 3.07 -1.52 16.05
CA SER A 38 2.77 -0.08 16.04
C SER A 38 1.50 0.21 15.23
N VAL A 39 0.61 1.03 15.78
CA VAL A 39 -0.61 1.54 15.12
C VAL A 39 -0.33 2.71 14.16
N VAL A 40 0.77 3.44 14.37
CA VAL A 40 1.08 4.66 13.62
C VAL A 40 1.38 4.35 12.16
N GLN A 41 2.12 3.27 11.90
CA GLN A 41 2.53 2.90 10.55
C GLN A 41 1.35 2.38 9.70
N PRO A 42 0.52 1.42 10.18
CA PRO A 42 -0.72 1.03 9.50
C PRO A 42 -1.67 2.20 9.23
N PHE A 43 -1.85 3.10 10.20
CA PHE A 43 -2.70 4.28 10.03
C PHE A 43 -2.16 5.23 8.97
N ALA A 44 -0.87 5.56 9.03
CA ALA A 44 -0.23 6.41 8.04
C ALA A 44 -0.30 5.81 6.63
N THR A 45 -0.07 4.49 6.49
CA THR A 45 -0.23 3.80 5.19
C THR A 45 -1.66 3.83 4.71
N MET A 46 -2.64 3.53 5.57
CA MET A 46 -4.06 3.56 5.20
C MET A 46 -4.46 4.94 4.65
N VAL A 47 -4.10 6.01 5.36
CA VAL A 47 -4.41 7.38 4.93
C VAL A 47 -3.68 7.75 3.64
N ASN A 48 -2.38 7.46 3.55
CA ASN A 48 -1.58 7.80 2.37
C ASN A 48 -2.08 7.09 1.11
N CYS A 49 -2.32 5.78 1.21
CA CYS A 49 -2.84 4.99 0.10
C CYS A 49 -4.26 5.43 -0.30
N ALA A 50 -5.11 5.83 0.67
CA ALA A 50 -6.44 6.33 0.37
C ALA A 50 -6.39 7.65 -0.40
N LEU A 51 -5.46 8.55 -0.03
CA LEU A 51 -5.20 9.78 -0.78
C LEU A 51 -4.73 9.50 -2.21
N TRP A 52 -3.84 8.52 -2.42
CA TRP A 52 -3.39 8.14 -3.76
C TRP A 52 -4.47 7.49 -4.61
N VAL A 53 -5.30 6.62 -4.01
CA VAL A 53 -6.47 6.05 -4.68
C VAL A 53 -7.44 7.16 -5.08
N GLY A 54 -7.76 8.08 -4.17
CA GLY A 54 -8.61 9.23 -4.45
C GLY A 54 -8.04 10.12 -5.55
N TYR A 55 -6.75 10.45 -5.47
CA TYR A 55 -6.03 11.22 -6.49
C TYR A 55 -6.11 10.57 -7.86
N GLY A 56 -5.77 9.28 -7.97
CA GLY A 56 -5.79 8.57 -9.25
C GLY A 56 -7.19 8.38 -9.82
N PHE A 57 -8.20 8.22 -8.96
CA PHE A 57 -9.58 8.02 -9.37
C PHE A 57 -10.31 9.31 -9.76
N LEU A 58 -10.02 10.44 -9.09
CA LEU A 58 -10.66 11.74 -9.31
C LEU A 58 -10.01 12.57 -10.43
N LYS A 59 -8.84 12.14 -10.94
CA LYS A 59 -8.16 12.79 -12.07
C LYS A 59 -9.00 12.69 -13.35
N ASP A 60 -9.05 13.76 -14.15
CA ASP A 60 -9.80 13.82 -15.42
C ASP A 60 -9.50 12.63 -16.35
N LYS A 61 -8.22 12.25 -16.41
CA LYS A 61 -7.78 10.97 -16.96
C LYS A 61 -7.40 10.06 -15.80
N ARG A 62 -8.29 9.11 -15.48
CA ARG A 62 -8.09 8.16 -14.39
C ARG A 62 -6.74 7.46 -14.49
N ASP A 63 -5.97 7.55 -13.41
CA ASP A 63 -4.66 6.92 -13.28
C ASP A 63 -4.81 5.54 -12.64
N TRP A 64 -5.33 4.59 -13.42
CA TRP A 64 -5.57 3.22 -12.98
C TRP A 64 -4.33 2.53 -12.38
N PRO A 65 -3.11 2.70 -12.93
CA PRO A 65 -1.91 2.15 -12.31
C PRO A 65 -1.71 2.61 -10.85
N ILE A 66 -1.86 3.91 -10.56
CA ILE A 66 -1.73 4.44 -9.19
C ILE A 66 -2.82 3.88 -8.27
N VAL A 67 -4.06 3.84 -8.76
CA VAL A 67 -5.21 3.33 -7.99
C VAL A 67 -5.00 1.87 -7.62
N VAL A 68 -4.64 1.03 -8.59
CA VAL A 68 -4.43 -0.41 -8.37
C VAL A 68 -3.21 -0.66 -7.48
N ALA A 69 -2.14 0.13 -7.62
CA ALA A 69 -0.96 0.00 -6.77
C ALA A 69 -1.25 0.32 -5.30
N ASN A 70 -2.06 1.34 -5.01
CA ASN A 70 -2.31 1.81 -3.65
C ASN A 70 -3.52 1.17 -2.97
N PHE A 71 -4.49 0.66 -3.73
CA PHE A 71 -5.70 0.05 -3.17
C PHE A 71 -5.40 -1.09 -2.16
N PRO A 72 -4.47 -2.04 -2.43
CA PRO A 72 -4.08 -3.05 -1.45
C PRO A 72 -3.55 -2.44 -0.14
N GLY A 73 -2.78 -1.35 -0.23
CA GLY A 73 -2.25 -0.64 0.94
C GLY A 73 -3.34 -0.03 1.83
N VAL A 74 -4.45 0.43 1.26
CA VAL A 74 -5.63 0.87 2.03
C VAL A 74 -6.21 -0.29 2.82
N VAL A 75 -6.45 -1.42 2.15
CA VAL A 75 -7.07 -2.60 2.76
C VAL A 75 -6.18 -3.19 3.84
N PHE A 76 -4.92 -3.49 3.51
CA PHE A 76 -3.98 -4.08 4.46
C PHE A 76 -3.63 -3.13 5.61
N GLY A 77 -3.45 -1.83 5.34
CA GLY A 77 -3.23 -0.82 6.38
C GLY A 77 -4.41 -0.72 7.35
N ALA A 78 -5.65 -0.74 6.85
CA ALA A 78 -6.84 -0.72 7.70
C ALA A 78 -6.96 -1.98 8.57
N VAL A 79 -6.75 -3.17 7.99
CA VAL A 79 -6.83 -4.44 8.74
C VAL A 79 -5.71 -4.54 9.78
N ALA A 80 -4.48 -4.15 9.42
CA ALA A 80 -3.35 -4.11 10.34
C ALA A 80 -3.58 -3.11 11.49
N LEU A 81 -4.21 -1.96 11.22
CA LEU A 81 -4.60 -1.01 12.25
C LEU A 81 -5.63 -1.60 13.21
N VAL A 82 -6.74 -2.14 12.67
CA VAL A 82 -7.83 -2.71 13.49
C VAL A 82 -7.34 -3.85 14.37
N THR A 83 -6.47 -4.71 13.84
CA THR A 83 -5.91 -5.83 14.61
C THR A 83 -4.90 -5.41 15.67
N ALA A 84 -4.23 -4.26 15.50
CA ALA A 84 -3.30 -3.71 16.48
C ALA A 84 -4.00 -3.00 17.66
N LEU A 85 -5.30 -2.73 17.56
CA LEU A 85 -6.12 -2.13 18.62
C LEU A 85 -6.59 -3.17 19.64
#